data_AF-A0A831XIE6-F1
#
_entry.id   AF-A0A831XIE6-F1
#
_cell.length_a   1.000
_cell.length_b   1.000
_cell.length_c   1.000
_cell.angle_alpha   90.00
_cell.angle_beta   90.00
_cell.angle_gamma   90.00
#
_symmetry.space_group_name_H-M   'P 1'
#
loop_
_entity.id
_entity.type
_entity.pdbx_description
1 polymer ?
#
loop_
_entity_poly.entity_id
_entity_poly.type
_entity_poly.pdbx_seq_one_letter_code
_entity_poly.pdbx_strand_id
1 'polypeptide(L)'
;MLFIVMPILALSMAACASGSSAKGLVSSESGFDGAVRVVRETVERGLLIVTVEVPYLDVHGKPKLGQARLMVRTRDAAAGKPIPPLCHVHYEKAPGDARGWCELGFAVTTAHYSEAGGPFPID
;
A
#
# COMPACT_ATOMS: atom_id res chain seq x y z
N MET A 1 -55.38 24.76 19.14
CA MET A 1 -55.15 23.30 18.96
C MET A 1 -54.94 23.11 17.46
N LEU A 2 -53.85 22.58 16.92
CA LEU A 2 -52.85 21.63 17.39
C LEU A 2 -51.53 21.98 16.66
N PHE A 3 -50.42 21.99 17.40
CA PHE A 3 -49.06 22.20 16.91
C PHE A 3 -48.59 21.01 16.06
N ILE A 4 -47.91 21.26 14.94
CA ILE A 4 -46.94 20.30 14.40
C ILE A 4 -45.63 21.04 14.19
N VAL A 5 -44.73 20.75 15.12
CA VAL A 5 -43.38 21.27 15.28
C VAL A 5 -42.48 20.59 14.25
N MET A 6 -41.81 21.38 13.43
CA MET A 6 -40.59 20.97 12.74
C MET A 6 -39.52 20.73 13.82
N PRO A 7 -38.74 19.65 13.70
CA PRO A 7 -37.33 19.95 13.57
C PRO A 7 -36.67 19.12 12.47
N ILE A 8 -35.96 19.86 11.62
CA ILE A 8 -34.77 19.43 10.90
C ILE A 8 -33.82 18.80 11.93
N LEU A 9 -33.91 17.50 12.12
CA LEU A 9 -33.04 16.75 13.02
C LEU A 9 -32.83 15.32 12.49
N ALA A 10 -32.11 15.24 11.37
CA ALA A 10 -31.37 14.04 10.99
C ALA A 10 -30.05 14.42 10.29
N LEU A 11 -29.49 15.58 10.66
CA LEU A 11 -28.12 15.96 10.34
C LEU A 11 -27.22 15.52 11.51
N SER A 12 -27.12 14.22 11.72
CA SER A 12 -26.22 13.64 12.72
C SER A 12 -25.55 12.39 12.18
N MET A 13 -24.23 12.52 12.00
CA MET A 13 -23.22 11.47 12.04
C MET A 13 -23.09 10.56 10.80
N ALA A 14 -22.38 11.07 9.78
CA ALA A 14 -21.53 10.24 8.92
C ALA A 14 -20.18 10.91 8.60
N ALA A 15 -19.75 11.84 9.46
CA ALA A 15 -18.39 12.38 9.45
C ALA A 15 -17.74 11.95 10.77
N CYS A 16 -16.51 11.42 10.70
CA CYS A 16 -15.70 10.84 11.78
C CYS A 16 -15.89 9.33 12.03
N ALA A 17 -15.66 8.51 11.00
CA ALA A 17 -15.13 7.15 11.19
C ALA A 17 -14.46 6.58 9.92
N SER A 18 -13.76 7.39 9.12
CA SER A 18 -12.81 6.84 8.14
C SER A 18 -11.41 6.85 8.73
N GLY A 19 -11.25 6.20 9.89
CA GLY A 19 -10.00 5.51 10.16
C GLY A 19 -9.95 4.38 9.15
N SER A 20 -9.52 4.68 7.92
CA SER A 20 -9.43 3.68 6.86
C SER A 20 -8.38 2.68 7.32
N SER A 21 -8.83 1.59 7.92
CA SER A 21 -8.00 0.41 8.07
C SER A 21 -7.69 -0.01 6.65
N ALA A 22 -6.51 0.36 6.15
CA ALA A 22 -5.99 -0.08 4.85
C ALA A 22 -5.95 -1.60 4.70
N LYS A 23 -6.06 -2.30 5.84
CA LYS A 23 -6.03 -3.75 5.95
C LYS A 23 -6.96 -4.39 4.92
N GLY A 24 -6.35 -5.03 3.92
CA GLY A 24 -7.06 -5.84 2.92
C GLY A 24 -7.40 -5.11 1.62
N LEU A 25 -6.85 -3.91 1.36
CA LEU A 25 -6.93 -3.29 0.04
C LEU A 25 -6.02 -3.98 -0.99
N VAL A 26 -4.96 -4.65 -0.52
CA VAL A 26 -4.07 -5.45 -1.35
C VAL A 26 -4.05 -6.87 -0.78
N SER A 27 -4.13 -7.86 -1.67
CA SER A 27 -4.11 -9.29 -1.29
C SER A 27 -2.78 -9.90 -1.66
N SER A 28 -2.37 -10.91 -0.89
CA SER A 28 -1.26 -11.78 -1.31
C SER A 28 -1.66 -12.56 -2.55
N GLU A 29 -0.70 -12.84 -3.41
CA GLU A 29 -0.88 -13.73 -4.56
C GLU A 29 -0.80 -15.18 -4.09
N SER A 30 -1.34 -16.10 -4.89
CA SER A 30 -1.25 -17.54 -4.62
C SER A 30 -1.42 -18.36 -5.90
N GLY A 31 -1.02 -19.64 -5.85
CA GLY A 31 -1.25 -20.61 -6.94
C GLY A 31 -0.11 -20.78 -7.93
N PHE A 32 1.05 -20.14 -7.73
CA PHE A 32 2.22 -20.29 -8.60
C PHE A 32 3.55 -20.01 -7.86
N ASP A 33 4.64 -20.53 -8.41
CA ASP A 33 6.00 -20.25 -7.93
C ASP A 33 6.38 -18.80 -8.22
N GLY A 34 6.69 -18.04 -7.17
CA GLY A 34 6.93 -16.60 -7.26
C GLY A 34 5.80 -15.72 -6.72
N ALA A 35 4.71 -16.32 -6.23
CA ALA A 35 3.60 -15.58 -5.62
C ALA A 35 4.08 -14.66 -4.49
N VAL A 36 3.75 -13.37 -4.61
CA VAL A 36 4.15 -12.33 -3.65
C VAL A 36 3.24 -12.34 -2.43
N ARG A 37 3.85 -12.22 -1.23
CA ARG A 37 3.12 -12.24 0.04
C ARG A 37 3.11 -10.86 0.68
N VAL A 38 1.93 -10.33 0.98
CA VAL A 38 1.79 -9.10 1.78
C VAL A 38 2.17 -9.41 3.22
N VAL A 39 3.13 -8.65 3.77
CA VAL A 39 3.61 -8.82 5.16
C VAL A 39 3.27 -7.65 6.06
N ARG A 40 3.08 -6.45 5.50
CA ARG A 40 2.69 -5.25 6.25
C ARG A 40 1.92 -4.29 5.36
N GLU A 41 0.91 -3.67 5.94
CA GLU A 41 0.19 -2.54 5.34
C GLU A 41 0.15 -1.39 6.35
N THR A 42 0.50 -0.20 5.91
CA THR A 42 0.38 1.04 6.68
C THR A 42 -0.21 2.15 5.84
N VAL A 43 -0.77 3.16 6.50
CA VAL A 43 -1.24 4.39 5.85
C VAL A 43 -0.50 5.56 6.45
N GLU A 44 0.16 6.33 5.60
CA GLU A 44 0.87 7.54 6.00
C GLU A 44 0.50 8.68 5.06
N ARG A 45 -0.06 9.76 5.62
CA ARG A 45 -0.40 10.98 4.86
C ARG A 45 -1.22 10.73 3.58
N GLY A 46 -2.13 9.75 3.61
CA GLY A 46 -2.99 9.40 2.47
C GLY A 46 -2.34 8.48 1.42
N LEU A 47 -1.13 7.99 1.68
CA LEU A 47 -0.51 6.90 0.93
C LEU A 47 -0.74 5.59 1.65
N LEU A 48 -1.23 4.60 0.90
CA LEU A 48 -1.15 3.19 1.26
C LEU A 48 0.27 2.73 0.97
N ILE A 49 0.94 2.18 1.97
CA ILE A 49 2.27 1.59 1.88
C ILE A 49 2.12 0.10 2.20
N VAL A 50 2.49 -0.75 1.24
CA VAL A 50 2.41 -2.21 1.37
C VAL A 50 3.82 -2.76 1.26
N THR A 51 4.28 -3.43 2.30
CA THR A 51 5.49 -4.23 2.26
C THR A 51 5.13 -5.66 1.88
N VAL A 52 5.85 -6.21 0.93
CA VAL A 52 5.67 -7.56 0.43
C VAL A 52 6.98 -8.35 0.47
N GLU A 53 6.86 -9.65 0.67
CA GLU A 53 7.93 -10.62 0.41
C GLU A 53 7.83 -11.12 -1.03
N VAL A 54 8.98 -11.14 -1.71
CA VAL A 54 9.10 -11.51 -3.12
C VAL A 54 10.04 -12.70 -3.24
N PRO A 55 9.55 -13.89 -3.60
CA PRO A 55 10.41 -15.01 -3.97
C PRO A 55 11.11 -14.72 -5.29
N TYR A 56 12.42 -14.99 -5.38
CA TYR A 56 13.19 -14.84 -6.62
C TYR A 56 14.32 -15.88 -6.71
N LEU A 57 14.91 -16.00 -7.89
CA LEU A 57 16.13 -16.80 -8.09
C LEU A 57 17.33 -15.86 -8.15
N ASP A 58 18.39 -16.17 -7.43
CA ASP A 58 19.66 -15.47 -7.60
C ASP A 58 20.30 -15.79 -8.97
N VAL A 59 21.43 -15.15 -9.25
CA VAL A 59 22.18 -15.33 -10.51
C VAL A 59 22.67 -16.77 -10.75
N HIS A 60 22.62 -17.63 -9.73
CA HIS A 60 22.96 -19.05 -9.80
C HIS A 60 21.72 -19.95 -9.84
N GLY A 61 20.52 -19.39 -9.96
CA GLY A 61 19.27 -20.12 -9.95
C GLY A 61 18.86 -20.64 -8.57
N LYS A 62 19.46 -20.15 -7.48
CA LYS A 62 19.09 -20.58 -6.14
C LYS A 62 17.90 -19.75 -5.63
N PRO A 63 16.89 -20.39 -5.00
CA PRO A 63 15.79 -19.67 -4.38
C PRO A 63 16.27 -18.71 -3.30
N LYS A 64 15.75 -17.49 -3.35
CA LYS A 64 15.95 -16.41 -2.38
C LYS A 64 14.61 -15.76 -2.07
N LEU A 65 14.58 -15.05 -0.95
CA LEU A 65 13.45 -14.24 -0.53
C LEU A 65 13.94 -12.80 -0.38
N GLY A 66 13.24 -11.86 -1.00
CA GLY A 66 13.50 -10.43 -0.88
C GLY A 66 12.27 -9.70 -0.33
N GLN A 67 12.41 -8.39 -0.13
CA GLN A 67 11.28 -7.52 0.18
C GLN A 67 11.17 -6.36 -0.81
N ALA A 68 9.93 -5.95 -1.05
CA ALA A 68 9.60 -4.79 -1.83
C ALA A 68 8.53 -3.96 -1.11
N ARG A 69 8.42 -2.69 -1.50
CA ARG A 69 7.30 -1.82 -1.12
C ARG A 69 6.54 -1.34 -2.33
N LEU A 70 5.22 -1.36 -2.20
CA LEU A 70 4.28 -0.66 -3.05
C LEU A 70 3.77 0.56 -2.30
N MET A 71 3.74 1.71 -2.97
CA MET A 71 3.17 2.95 -2.46
C MET A 71 2.17 3.48 -3.48
N VAL A 72 0.98 3.83 -3.01
CA VAL A 72 -0.11 4.31 -3.86
C VAL A 72 -1.04 5.20 -3.04
N ARG A 73 -1.74 6.15 -3.66
CA ARG A 73 -2.75 6.93 -2.93
C ARG A 73 -3.88 6.01 -2.47
N THR A 74 -4.26 6.10 -1.20
CA THR A 74 -5.33 5.27 -0.63
C THR A 74 -6.64 5.41 -1.41
N ARG A 75 -6.95 6.63 -1.87
CA ARG A 75 -8.15 6.91 -2.68
C ARG A 75 -8.14 6.21 -4.04
N ASP A 76 -6.97 6.05 -4.66
CA ASP A 76 -6.86 5.42 -5.97
C ASP A 76 -6.96 3.91 -5.83
N ALA A 77 -6.29 3.34 -4.81
CA ALA A 77 -6.41 1.93 -4.46
C ALA A 77 -7.86 1.54 -4.13
N ALA A 78 -8.55 2.36 -3.32
CA ALA A 78 -9.95 2.12 -2.96
C ALA A 78 -10.93 2.28 -4.14
N ALA A 79 -10.57 3.07 -5.16
CA ALA A 79 -11.42 3.25 -6.34
C ALA A 79 -11.41 2.02 -7.27
N GLY A 80 -10.49 1.07 -7.10
CA GLY A 80 -10.41 -0.16 -7.90
C GLY A 80 -10.14 0.07 -9.40
N LYS A 81 -9.68 1.26 -9.78
CA LYS A 81 -9.33 1.59 -11.17
C LYS A 81 -7.90 1.14 -11.48
N PRO A 82 -7.57 0.81 -12.73
CA PRO A 82 -6.19 0.57 -13.13
C PRO A 82 -5.29 1.78 -12.81
N ILE A 83 -4.14 1.52 -12.19
CA ILE A 83 -3.16 2.55 -11.79
C ILE A 83 -1.86 2.26 -12.55
N PRO A 84 -1.26 3.23 -13.24
CA PRO A 84 0.01 3.02 -13.93
C PRO A 84 1.13 2.69 -12.93
N PRO A 85 1.86 1.58 -13.11
CA PRO A 85 2.97 1.23 -12.24
C PRO A 85 4.24 2.03 -12.60
N LEU A 86 5.03 2.37 -11.58
CA LEU A 86 6.37 2.93 -11.71
C LEU A 86 7.32 2.16 -10.80
N CYS A 87 8.33 1.50 -11.38
CA CYS A 87 9.29 0.68 -10.63
C CYS A 87 10.65 1.38 -10.48
N HIS A 88 11.09 1.56 -9.23
CA HIS A 88 12.46 1.96 -8.91
C HIS A 88 13.32 0.72 -8.69
N VAL A 89 14.16 0.41 -9.69
CA VAL A 89 14.87 -0.88 -9.78
C VAL A 89 16.19 -0.95 -8.99
N HIS A 90 16.77 0.18 -8.58
CA HIS A 90 18.16 0.18 -8.10
C HIS A 90 18.30 0.18 -6.57
N TYR A 91 17.54 1.03 -5.87
CA TYR A 91 17.61 1.14 -4.41
C TYR A 91 16.23 1.42 -3.82
N GLU A 92 16.06 1.03 -2.56
CA GLU A 92 14.91 1.43 -1.75
C GLU A 92 14.69 2.94 -1.83
N LYS A 93 13.49 3.32 -2.27
CA LYS A 93 12.99 4.68 -2.17
C LYS A 93 12.25 4.89 -0.87
N ALA A 94 12.56 5.99 -0.21
CA ALA A 94 11.81 6.44 0.94
C ALA A 94 10.38 6.83 0.52
N PRO A 95 9.39 6.71 1.41
CA PRO A 95 8.02 7.13 1.11
C PRO A 95 7.89 8.59 0.63
N GLY A 96 8.78 9.47 1.08
CA GLY A 96 8.84 10.86 0.63
C GLY A 96 9.15 11.02 -0.86
N ASP A 97 10.07 10.22 -1.40
CA ASP A 97 10.47 10.27 -2.81
C ASP A 97 9.37 9.71 -3.73
N ALA A 98 8.68 8.66 -3.27
CA ALA A 98 7.57 8.06 -4.00
C ALA A 98 6.31 8.93 -4.01
N ARG A 99 6.17 9.83 -3.03
CA ARG A 99 4.96 10.65 -2.86
C ARG A 99 4.66 11.52 -4.07
N GLY A 100 5.66 12.18 -4.66
CA GLY A 100 5.45 13.03 -5.83
C GLY A 100 4.84 12.25 -7.01
N TRP A 101 5.35 11.04 -7.26
CA TRP A 101 4.81 10.15 -8.28
C TRP A 101 3.40 9.64 -7.94
N CYS A 102 3.15 9.28 -6.68
CA CYS A 102 1.82 8.88 -6.22
C CYS A 102 0.80 10.03 -6.39
N GLU A 103 1.21 11.27 -6.15
CA GLU A 103 0.38 12.46 -6.36
C GLU A 103 0.03 12.69 -7.84
N LEU A 104 0.92 12.28 -8.75
CA LEU A 104 0.65 12.22 -10.20
C LEU A 104 -0.20 11.01 -10.62
N GLY A 105 -0.59 10.13 -9.69
CA GLY A 105 -1.46 8.99 -9.95
C GLY A 105 -0.75 7.69 -10.31
N PHE A 106 0.55 7.58 -10.00
CA PHE A 106 1.29 6.32 -10.17
C PHE A 106 1.20 5.43 -8.93
N ALA A 107 1.28 4.12 -9.15
CA ALA A 107 1.59 3.13 -8.13
C ALA A 107 3.11 2.88 -8.16
N VAL A 108 3.82 3.26 -7.11
CA VAL A 108 5.28 3.19 -7.07
C VAL A 108 5.74 1.93 -6.38
N THR A 109 6.58 1.14 -7.03
CA THR A 109 7.25 -0.02 -6.43
C THR A 109 8.74 0.23 -6.28
N THR A 110 9.32 -0.34 -5.23
CA THR A 110 10.75 -0.24 -4.93
C THR A 110 11.20 -1.46 -4.12
N ALA A 111 12.50 -1.76 -4.14
CA ALA A 111 13.11 -2.63 -3.14
C ALA A 111 12.81 -2.10 -1.72
N HIS A 112 12.77 -3.01 -0.74
CA HIS A 112 12.74 -2.66 0.67
C HIS A 112 13.74 -3.53 1.41
N TYR A 113 14.58 -2.88 2.19
CA TYR A 113 15.61 -3.53 2.97
C TYR A 113 15.19 -3.54 4.43
N SER A 114 15.50 -4.64 5.11
CA SER A 114 15.40 -4.69 6.57
C SER A 114 16.45 -3.79 7.20
N GLU A 115 16.27 -3.50 8.48
CA GLU A 115 17.30 -2.86 9.31
C GLU A 115 18.62 -3.67 9.26
N ALA A 116 19.72 -3.02 9.63
CA ALA A 116 21.05 -3.65 9.65
C ALA A 116 21.03 -4.93 10.50
N GLY A 117 21.47 -6.05 9.92
CA GLY A 117 21.43 -7.38 10.55
C GLY A 117 20.09 -8.12 10.40
N GLY A 118 19.11 -7.53 9.73
CA GLY A 118 17.85 -8.19 9.38
C GLY A 118 17.98 -9.15 8.18
N PRO A 119 16.90 -9.88 7.85
CA PRO A 119 16.92 -10.93 6.84
C PRO A 119 17.02 -10.44 5.38
N PHE A 120 16.86 -9.14 5.13
CA PHE A 120 16.87 -8.52 3.80
C PHE A 120 17.82 -7.30 3.78
N PRO A 121 19.13 -7.48 4.00
CA PRO A 121 20.06 -6.37 4.02
C PRO A 121 20.19 -5.71 2.64
N ILE A 122 20.70 -4.47 2.62
CA ILE A 122 21.06 -3.76 1.38
C ILE A 122 22.05 -4.60 0.57
N ASP A 123 23.01 -5.20 1.29
CA ASP A 123 24.06 -6.12 0.85
C ASP A 123 24.37 -7.12 1.99
#